data_AF-A0A919CAY9-F1
#
_entry.id   AF-A0A919CAY9-F1
#
_cell.length_a   1.000
_cell.length_b   1.000
_cell.length_c   1.000
_cell.angle_alpha   90.00
_cell.angle_beta   90.00
_cell.angle_gamma   90.00
#
_symmetry.space_group_name_H-M   'P 1'
#
loop_
_entity.id
_entity.type
_entity.pdbx_description
1 polymer ?
#
loop_
_entity_poly.entity_id
_entity_poly.type
_entity_poly.pdbx_seq_one_letter_code
_entity_poly.pdbx_strand_id
1 'polypeptide(L)'
;MSTTTRSSVQEQDQEKQNPGQLNSVQLNIVSIVNMERATEEKSLENALYMMDNSVGGTGQGTPHLETVVKQGQVLNWIIRPIDMEKRPDGTWPPMPKINNIVVLDTEIGDEEDVAEKKIFTELKIYGGPDRMRDKFTPVYYYWAGTVLSTAKPGVYNYRLVVELEQEDTREKLYLNTYDHPSIRVLAV
;
A
#
# COMPACT_ATOMS: atom_id res chain seq x y z
N MET A 1 -14.03 56.65 19.04
CA MET A 1 -12.60 56.44 18.74
C MET A 1 -12.09 55.34 19.66
N SER A 2 -11.90 54.13 19.12
CA SER A 2 -10.58 53.50 18.94
C SER A 2 -10.13 52.74 20.21
N THR A 3 -9.75 51.47 20.23
CA THR A 3 -9.44 50.49 19.17
C THR A 3 -9.55 49.10 19.81
N THR A 4 -10.30 48.16 19.23
CA THR A 4 -10.26 46.74 19.60
C THR A 4 -9.18 46.06 18.77
N THR A 5 -8.07 45.69 19.39
CA THR A 5 -7.00 44.91 18.73
C THR A 5 -7.45 43.45 18.67
N ARG A 6 -7.82 42.97 17.48
CA ARG A 6 -7.92 41.53 17.17
C ARG A 6 -6.51 40.95 17.14
N SER A 7 -6.18 40.04 18.07
CA SER A 7 -5.05 39.15 17.88
C SER A 7 -5.48 38.03 16.93
N SER A 8 -4.94 38.04 15.72
CA SER A 8 -5.00 36.94 14.78
C SER A 8 -4.34 35.70 15.39
N VAL A 9 -5.11 34.64 15.60
CA VAL A 9 -4.56 33.31 15.83
C VAL A 9 -3.93 32.87 14.51
N GLN A 10 -2.61 32.91 14.43
CA GLN A 10 -1.87 32.15 13.43
C GLN A 10 -1.96 30.69 13.87
N GLU A 11 -2.79 29.90 13.17
CA GLU A 11 -2.62 28.45 13.14
C GLU A 11 -1.27 28.19 12.46
N GLN A 12 -0.23 28.08 13.29
CA GLN A 12 1.00 27.43 12.86
C GLN A 12 0.65 25.96 12.70
N ASP A 13 0.62 25.49 11.45
CA ASP A 13 0.74 24.08 11.11
C ASP A 13 2.02 23.55 11.77
N GLN A 14 1.90 23.06 13.00
CA GLN A 14 2.94 22.28 13.63
C GLN A 14 2.97 20.94 12.91
N GLU A 15 3.81 20.86 11.88
CA GLU A 15 4.34 19.59 11.41
C GLU A 15 4.71 18.76 12.63
N LYS A 16 4.08 17.58 12.78
CA LYS A 16 4.44 16.59 13.79
C LYS A 16 5.88 16.13 13.55
N GLN A 17 6.85 16.89 14.04
CA GLN A 17 8.21 16.40 14.16
C GLN A 17 8.27 15.52 15.40
N ASN A 18 8.08 14.22 15.21
CA ASN A 18 8.37 13.20 16.21
C ASN A 18 9.89 12.95 16.21
N PRO A 19 10.66 13.48 17.19
CA PRO A 19 12.13 13.48 17.14
C PRO A 19 12.76 12.09 17.35
N GLY A 20 11.95 11.03 17.46
CA GLY A 20 12.36 9.64 17.66
C GLY A 20 11.93 8.69 16.55
N GLN A 21 11.30 9.18 15.47
CA GLN A 21 10.84 8.34 14.37
C GLN A 21 12.00 8.07 13.40
N LEU A 22 12.94 7.22 13.82
CA LEU A 22 13.93 6.65 12.92
C LEU A 22 13.17 5.87 11.85
N ASN A 23 13.51 6.08 10.57
CA ASN A 23 13.00 5.23 9.50
C ASN A 23 13.26 3.77 9.88
N SER A 24 12.20 2.97 9.97
CA SER A 24 12.34 1.54 10.24
C SER A 24 13.24 0.92 9.18
N VAL A 25 14.12 0.00 9.59
CA VAL A 25 14.94 -0.78 8.63
C VAL A 25 14.03 -1.53 7.64
N GLN A 26 12.81 -1.87 8.09
CA GLN A 26 11.76 -2.47 7.28
C GLN A 26 10.49 -1.62 7.34
N LEU A 27 10.02 -1.15 6.19
CA LEU A 27 8.76 -0.43 6.07
C LEU A 27 7.66 -1.38 5.63
N ASN A 28 6.48 -1.26 6.26
CA ASN A 28 5.32 -2.06 5.94
C ASN A 28 4.30 -1.18 5.23
N ILE A 29 3.87 -1.62 4.06
CA ILE A 29 2.77 -1.04 3.30
C ILE A 29 1.59 -2.01 3.44
N VAL A 30 0.53 -1.58 4.09
CA VAL A 30 -0.67 -2.39 4.38
C VAL A 30 -1.79 -1.95 3.46
N SER A 31 -2.26 -2.88 2.64
CA SER A 31 -3.42 -2.77 1.77
C SER A 31 -4.61 -3.48 2.40
N ILE A 32 -5.71 -2.75 2.56
CA ILE A 32 -6.98 -3.26 3.06
C ILE A 32 -8.00 -3.22 1.92
N VAL A 33 -8.66 -4.35 1.64
CA VAL A 33 -9.59 -4.49 0.52
C VAL A 33 -11.01 -4.76 1.01
N ASN A 34 -11.98 -3.98 0.53
CA ASN A 34 -13.40 -4.34 0.59
C ASN A 34 -13.67 -5.37 -0.53
N MET A 35 -13.72 -6.66 -0.17
CA MET A 35 -13.86 -7.76 -1.13
C MET A 35 -15.20 -7.71 -1.86
N GLU A 36 -16.31 -7.52 -1.15
CA GLU A 36 -17.66 -7.48 -1.70
C GLU A 36 -17.76 -6.41 -2.79
N ARG A 37 -17.40 -5.18 -2.41
CA ARG A 37 -17.40 -4.05 -3.34
C ARG A 37 -16.49 -4.28 -4.53
N ALA A 38 -15.27 -4.75 -4.31
CA ALA A 38 -14.31 -4.94 -5.38
C ALA A 38 -14.75 -6.01 -6.40
N THR A 39 -15.40 -7.08 -5.93
CA THR A 39 -15.93 -8.13 -6.80
C THR A 39 -17.21 -7.71 -7.52
N GLU A 40 -18.09 -6.96 -6.85
CA GLU A 40 -19.35 -6.47 -7.44
C GLU A 40 -19.06 -5.42 -8.53
N GLU A 41 -18.22 -4.43 -8.22
CA GLU A 41 -17.87 -3.34 -9.14
C GLU A 41 -16.78 -3.75 -10.15
N LYS A 42 -16.14 -4.92 -9.95
CA LYS A 42 -14.98 -5.40 -10.72
C LYS A 42 -13.86 -4.36 -10.81
N SER A 43 -13.64 -3.64 -9.71
CA SER A 43 -12.70 -2.54 -9.61
C SER A 43 -12.14 -2.44 -8.19
N LEU A 44 -10.91 -1.91 -8.05
CA LEU A 44 -10.37 -1.54 -6.73
C LEU A 44 -10.72 -0.09 -6.35
N GLU A 45 -11.35 0.66 -7.26
CA GLU A 45 -11.82 2.01 -6.98
C GLU A 45 -12.79 2.01 -5.80
N ASN A 46 -12.56 2.88 -4.81
CA ASN A 46 -13.34 2.94 -3.56
C ASN A 46 -13.39 1.63 -2.74
N ALA A 47 -12.59 0.63 -3.09
CA ALA A 47 -12.52 -0.67 -2.43
C ALA A 47 -11.12 -0.98 -1.87
N LEU A 48 -10.09 -0.21 -2.25
CA LEU A 48 -8.72 -0.34 -1.75
C LEU A 48 -8.32 0.85 -0.88
N TYR A 49 -7.74 0.54 0.27
CA TYR A 49 -7.21 1.52 1.23
C TYR A 49 -5.79 1.13 1.60
N MET A 50 -4.83 2.06 1.48
CA MET A 50 -3.42 1.78 1.75
C MET A 50 -2.88 2.66 2.86
N MET A 51 -2.02 2.10 3.71
CA MET A 51 -1.32 2.82 4.77
C MET A 51 0.09 2.28 4.93
N ASP A 52 0.98 3.07 5.50
CA ASP A 52 2.33 2.61 5.83
C ASP A 52 2.85 3.18 7.15
N ASN A 53 4.03 2.73 7.54
CA ASN A 53 4.77 3.27 8.68
C ASN A 53 5.95 4.15 8.26
N SER A 54 5.94 4.71 7.04
CA SER A 54 6.96 5.65 6.58
C SER A 54 6.82 7.00 7.25
N VAL A 55 7.92 7.74 7.34
CA VAL A 55 7.94 9.11 7.88
C VAL A 55 7.97 10.07 6.70
N GLY A 56 6.99 10.96 6.64
CA GLY A 56 6.91 12.00 5.60
C GLY A 56 6.18 11.59 4.32
N GLY A 57 5.62 10.38 4.25
CA GLY A 57 4.71 9.96 3.18
C GLY A 57 3.35 10.67 3.23
N THR A 58 2.61 10.60 2.12
CA THR A 58 1.28 11.22 1.97
C THR A 58 0.26 10.21 1.43
N GLY A 59 -1.04 10.53 1.45
CA GLY A 59 -2.07 9.66 0.89
C GLY A 59 -2.44 8.46 1.78
N GLN A 60 -2.19 8.53 3.09
CA GLN A 60 -2.62 7.50 4.05
C GLN A 60 -4.15 7.30 3.98
N GLY A 61 -4.59 6.05 3.88
CA GLY A 61 -5.99 5.66 3.73
C GLY A 61 -6.52 5.75 2.30
N THR A 62 -5.68 6.05 1.30
CA THR A 62 -6.07 6.18 -0.11
C THR A 62 -5.39 5.10 -0.97
N PRO A 63 -5.86 4.83 -2.20
CA PRO A 63 -5.16 3.94 -3.14
C PRO A 63 -3.89 4.56 -3.74
N HIS A 64 -3.72 5.89 -3.69
CA HIS A 64 -2.54 6.62 -4.20
C HIS A 64 -1.50 6.94 -3.10
N LEU A 65 -1.34 6.03 -2.14
CA LEU A 65 -0.38 6.18 -1.05
C LEU A 65 1.03 6.42 -1.61
N GLU A 66 1.71 7.45 -1.10
CA GLU A 66 3.13 7.69 -1.35
C GLU A 66 3.94 7.26 -0.11
N THR A 67 4.75 6.22 -0.28
CA THR A 67 5.66 5.73 0.77
C THR A 67 7.05 6.30 0.60
N VAL A 68 7.55 6.99 1.62
CA VAL A 68 8.90 7.58 1.61
C VAL A 68 9.94 6.58 2.10
N VAL A 69 10.99 6.38 1.29
CA VAL A 69 12.03 5.38 1.53
C VAL A 69 13.43 5.92 1.23
N LYS A 70 14.44 5.18 1.68
CA LYS A 70 15.86 5.36 1.38
C LYS A 70 16.38 4.15 0.62
N GLN A 71 17.46 4.37 -0.13
CA GLN A 71 18.23 3.30 -0.77
C GLN A 71 18.58 2.20 0.24
N GLY A 72 18.42 0.94 -0.15
CA GLY A 72 18.73 -0.23 0.68
C GLY A 72 17.68 -0.60 1.73
N GLN A 73 16.59 0.17 1.89
CA GLN A 73 15.52 -0.21 2.83
C GLN A 73 14.70 -1.39 2.30
N VAL A 74 14.22 -2.21 3.24
CA VAL A 74 13.31 -3.31 2.94
C VAL A 74 11.87 -2.79 3.03
N LEU A 75 11.06 -3.18 2.05
CA LEU A 75 9.62 -2.93 2.01
C LEU A 75 8.88 -4.25 2.07
N ASN A 76 7.84 -4.29 2.89
CA ASN A 76 6.91 -5.41 3.01
C ASN A 76 5.51 -4.93 2.59
N TRP A 77 4.98 -5.46 1.51
CA TRP A 77 3.59 -5.23 1.11
C TRP A 77 2.72 -6.31 1.71
N ILE A 78 1.77 -5.92 2.54
CA ILE A 78 0.83 -6.79 3.23
C ILE A 78 -0.56 -6.49 2.68
N ILE A 79 -1.33 -7.51 2.32
CA ILE A 79 -2.72 -7.35 1.88
C ILE A 79 -3.65 -8.22 2.74
N ARG A 80 -4.80 -7.64 3.10
CA ARG A 80 -5.87 -8.33 3.85
C ARG A 80 -7.25 -7.75 3.52
N PRO A 81 -8.33 -8.52 3.71
CA PRO A 81 -9.68 -7.99 3.57
C PRO A 81 -10.05 -7.13 4.79
N ILE A 82 -11.08 -6.29 4.65
CA ILE A 82 -11.70 -5.58 5.78
C ILE A 82 -12.31 -6.58 6.76
N ASP A 83 -13.13 -7.50 6.24
CA ASP A 83 -13.72 -8.60 7.02
C ASP A 83 -12.75 -9.76 7.11
N MET A 84 -12.33 -10.10 8.33
CA MET A 84 -11.47 -11.24 8.63
C MET A 84 -12.13 -12.19 9.63
N GLU A 85 -13.42 -12.01 9.94
CA GLU A 85 -14.08 -12.82 10.96
C GLU A 85 -14.52 -14.17 10.39
N LYS A 86 -14.54 -15.18 11.26
CA LYS A 86 -15.10 -16.48 10.90
C LYS A 86 -16.61 -16.37 10.89
N ARG A 87 -17.23 -16.74 9.78
CA ARG A 87 -18.69 -16.67 9.61
C ARG A 87 -19.40 -17.71 10.50
N PRO A 88 -20.69 -17.51 10.82
CA PRO A 88 -21.46 -18.45 11.63
C PRO A 88 -21.55 -19.86 11.04
N ASP A 89 -21.49 -19.99 9.72
CA ASP A 89 -21.46 -21.27 8.99
C ASP A 89 -20.09 -21.98 9.07
N GLY A 90 -19.12 -21.37 9.74
CA GLY A 90 -17.78 -21.90 9.92
C GLY A 90 -16.82 -21.64 8.76
N THR A 91 -17.27 -20.94 7.70
CA THR A 91 -16.42 -20.52 6.59
C THR A 91 -15.67 -19.23 6.93
N TRP A 92 -14.71 -18.89 6.08
CA TRP A 92 -13.92 -17.67 6.17
C TRP A 92 -14.12 -16.88 4.88
N PRO A 93 -14.14 -15.53 4.94
CA PRO A 93 -14.21 -14.73 3.75
C PRO A 93 -13.03 -15.02 2.80
N PRO A 94 -13.24 -14.85 1.47
CA PRO A 94 -12.16 -14.92 0.50
C PRO A 94 -11.04 -13.93 0.83
N MET A 95 -9.79 -14.32 0.57
CA MET A 95 -8.62 -13.50 0.86
C MET A 95 -8.06 -12.87 -0.41
N PRO A 96 -7.81 -11.55 -0.43
CA PRO A 96 -7.06 -10.92 -1.50
C PRO A 96 -5.61 -11.40 -1.47
N LYS A 97 -4.99 -11.49 -2.64
CA LYS A 97 -3.57 -11.84 -2.79
C LYS A 97 -2.90 -10.84 -3.71
N ILE A 98 -1.65 -10.49 -3.41
CA ILE A 98 -0.81 -9.74 -4.34
C ILE A 98 -0.34 -10.74 -5.39
N ASN A 99 -0.79 -10.57 -6.62
CA ASN A 99 -0.32 -11.36 -7.76
C ASN A 99 1.00 -10.80 -8.30
N ASN A 100 1.09 -9.47 -8.41
CA ASN A 100 2.29 -8.79 -8.89
C ASN A 100 2.37 -7.33 -8.41
N ILE A 101 3.58 -6.78 -8.41
CA ILE A 101 3.87 -5.36 -8.19
C ILE A 101 4.68 -4.88 -9.40
N VAL A 102 4.10 -3.99 -10.20
CA VAL A 102 4.68 -3.54 -11.47
C VAL A 102 5.05 -2.07 -11.35
N VAL A 103 6.34 -1.75 -11.46
CA VAL A 103 6.80 -0.36 -11.46
C VAL A 103 6.50 0.25 -12.83
N LEU A 104 6.00 1.48 -12.83
CA LEU A 104 5.55 2.18 -14.03
C LEU A 104 6.57 3.23 -14.47
N ASP A 105 6.70 3.41 -15.78
CA ASP A 105 7.41 4.55 -16.35
C ASP A 105 6.45 5.76 -16.40
N THR A 106 6.94 6.91 -15.99
CA THR A 106 6.18 8.17 -15.98
C THR A 106 6.85 9.26 -16.82
N GLU A 107 8.00 8.96 -17.45
CA GLU A 107 8.77 9.92 -18.24
C GLU A 107 8.22 10.10 -19.66
N ILE A 108 7.46 9.13 -20.17
CA ILE A 108 6.83 9.14 -21.51
C ILE A 108 5.32 9.04 -21.31
N GLY A 109 4.51 9.75 -22.12
CA GLY A 109 3.07 9.98 -21.93
C GLY A 109 2.14 8.76 -21.98
N ASP A 110 2.60 7.59 -21.54
CA ASP A 110 1.85 6.40 -21.20
C ASP A 110 2.17 6.02 -19.74
N GLU A 111 1.36 6.53 -18.80
CA GLU A 111 1.52 6.29 -17.36
C GLU A 111 1.31 4.82 -16.94
N GLU A 112 0.91 3.95 -17.88
CA GLU A 112 0.76 2.50 -17.68
C GLU A 112 1.94 1.68 -18.20
N ASP A 113 2.93 2.31 -18.85
CA ASP A 113 4.08 1.60 -19.41
C ASP A 113 4.95 1.02 -18.29
N VAL A 114 5.53 -0.16 -18.54
CA VAL A 114 6.32 -0.87 -17.53
C VAL A 114 7.73 -0.30 -17.51
N ALA A 115 8.20 0.10 -16.33
CA ALA A 115 9.55 0.64 -16.18
C ALA A 115 10.61 -0.38 -16.63
N GLU A 116 11.48 0.03 -17.54
CA GLU A 116 12.64 -0.78 -17.97
C GLU A 116 13.69 -0.93 -16.85
N LYS A 117 13.67 -0.01 -15.87
CA LYS A 117 14.62 0.03 -14.77
C LYS A 117 14.03 -0.60 -13.51
N LYS A 118 14.71 -1.64 -13.05
CA LYS A 118 14.43 -2.29 -11.77
C LYS A 118 14.75 -1.35 -10.60
N ILE A 119 13.85 -1.22 -9.64
CA ILE A 119 14.06 -0.43 -8.40
C ILE A 119 14.18 -1.28 -7.14
N PHE A 120 13.75 -2.54 -7.19
CA PHE A 120 13.80 -3.49 -6.07
C PHE A 120 14.65 -4.70 -6.42
N THR A 121 15.39 -5.24 -5.46
CA THR A 121 15.92 -6.60 -5.51
C THR A 121 15.13 -7.52 -4.59
N GLU A 122 15.18 -8.84 -4.85
CA GLU A 122 14.49 -9.86 -4.04
C GLU A 122 12.98 -9.63 -3.87
N LEU A 123 12.33 -8.99 -4.84
CA LEU A 123 10.88 -8.78 -4.82
C LEU A 123 10.16 -10.13 -5.03
N LYS A 124 9.65 -10.70 -3.94
CA LYS A 124 9.03 -12.04 -3.94
C LYS A 124 7.97 -12.20 -2.87
N ILE A 125 7.16 -13.24 -3.04
CA ILE A 125 6.21 -13.71 -2.03
C ILE A 125 7.01 -14.29 -0.86
N TYR A 126 6.74 -13.81 0.35
CA TYR A 126 7.37 -14.33 1.56
C TYR A 126 6.39 -15.16 2.42
N GLY A 127 5.08 -14.97 2.26
CA GLY A 127 4.10 -15.83 2.90
C GLY A 127 2.67 -15.56 2.48
N GLY A 128 1.83 -16.55 2.74
CA GLY A 128 0.40 -16.53 2.46
C GLY A 128 -0.37 -17.47 3.39
N PRO A 129 -1.71 -17.55 3.27
CA PRO A 129 -2.61 -18.20 4.23
C PRO A 129 -2.41 -19.69 4.54
N ASP A 130 -1.40 -20.35 3.99
CA ASP A 130 -1.47 -21.79 3.71
C ASP A 130 -1.44 -22.71 4.94
N ARG A 131 -1.25 -22.21 6.17
CA ARG A 131 -1.23 -23.06 7.39
C ARG A 131 -1.77 -22.48 8.70
N MET A 132 -2.31 -21.26 8.73
CA MET A 132 -2.61 -20.57 10.01
C MET A 132 -4.02 -20.00 10.11
N ARG A 133 -5.06 -20.76 9.74
CA ARG A 133 -6.46 -20.38 10.03
C ARG A 133 -6.89 -20.82 11.43
N ASP A 134 -6.02 -20.57 12.42
CA ASP A 134 -6.42 -20.63 13.83
C ASP A 134 -7.22 -19.35 14.17
N LYS A 135 -8.18 -19.45 15.08
CA LYS A 135 -9.03 -18.32 15.48
C LYS A 135 -8.26 -17.16 16.12
N PHE A 136 -7.01 -17.36 16.50
CA PHE A 136 -6.15 -16.36 17.13
C PHE A 136 -5.04 -15.83 16.22
N THR A 137 -4.86 -16.40 15.01
CA THR A 137 -3.75 -16.01 14.14
C THR A 137 -4.26 -15.17 12.97
N PRO A 138 -3.82 -13.91 12.83
CA PRO A 138 -4.21 -13.09 11.69
C PRO A 138 -3.64 -13.67 10.40
N VAL A 139 -4.48 -13.81 9.39
CA VAL A 139 -4.12 -14.34 8.08
C VAL A 139 -3.98 -13.17 7.11
N TYR A 140 -2.84 -13.07 6.45
CA TYR A 140 -2.58 -12.07 5.42
C TYR A 140 -1.62 -12.64 4.37
N TYR A 141 -1.59 -12.00 3.22
CA TYR A 141 -0.65 -12.31 2.15
C TYR A 141 0.41 -11.21 2.10
N TYR A 142 1.68 -11.56 1.93
CA TYR A 142 2.72 -10.54 1.88
C TYR A 142 3.86 -10.82 0.90
N TRP A 143 4.29 -9.73 0.25
CA TRP A 143 5.48 -9.64 -0.58
C TRP A 143 6.51 -8.81 0.16
N ALA A 144 7.79 -9.05 -0.13
CA ALA A 144 8.84 -8.16 0.31
C ALA A 144 9.86 -7.93 -0.81
N GLY A 145 10.52 -6.79 -0.77
CA GLY A 145 11.60 -6.43 -1.66
C GLY A 145 12.49 -5.37 -1.04
N THR A 146 13.73 -5.27 -1.50
CA THR A 146 14.69 -4.28 -1.00
C THR A 146 14.91 -3.22 -2.07
N VAL A 147 14.76 -1.95 -1.72
CA VAL A 147 15.11 -0.81 -2.59
C VAL A 147 16.58 -0.94 -2.97
N LEU A 148 16.91 -0.88 -4.25
CA LEU A 148 18.30 -0.96 -4.70
C LEU A 148 19.14 0.13 -4.03
N SER A 149 20.35 -0.22 -3.60
CA SER A 149 21.32 0.76 -3.08
C SER A 149 21.72 1.79 -4.13
N THR A 150 21.52 1.48 -5.41
CA THR A 150 21.80 2.34 -6.57
C THR A 150 20.55 3.02 -7.15
N ALA A 151 19.38 2.84 -6.53
CA ALA A 151 18.15 3.49 -6.99
C ALA A 151 18.33 5.01 -6.98
N LYS A 152 17.97 5.69 -8.08
CA LYS A 152 18.06 7.16 -8.11
C LYS A 152 17.02 7.77 -7.17
N PRO A 153 17.28 8.93 -6.56
CA PRO A 153 16.23 9.68 -5.88
C PRO A 153 15.12 10.05 -6.87
N GLY A 154 13.87 9.95 -6.45
CA GLY A 154 12.71 10.18 -7.31
C GLY A 154 11.43 9.52 -6.80
N VAL A 155 10.33 9.76 -7.51
CA VAL A 155 9.04 9.12 -7.27
C VAL A 155 8.86 8.01 -8.30
N TYR A 156 8.50 6.82 -7.83
CA TYR A 156 8.30 5.63 -8.64
C TYR A 156 6.87 5.13 -8.43
N ASN A 157 6.01 5.37 -9.41
CA ASN A 157 4.65 4.83 -9.40
C ASN A 157 4.70 3.32 -9.60
N TYR A 158 3.75 2.61 -9.01
CA TYR A 158 3.59 1.19 -9.25
C TYR A 158 2.13 0.79 -9.29
N ARG A 159 1.85 -0.22 -10.11
CA ARG A 159 0.57 -0.90 -10.18
C ARG A 159 0.59 -2.13 -9.29
N LEU A 160 -0.36 -2.20 -8.36
CA LEU A 160 -0.61 -3.41 -7.57
C LEU A 160 -1.61 -4.29 -8.32
N VAL A 161 -1.19 -5.51 -8.70
CA VAL A 161 -2.08 -6.50 -9.31
C VAL A 161 -2.58 -7.43 -8.21
N VAL A 162 -3.89 -7.41 -7.97
CA VAL A 162 -4.55 -8.13 -6.88
C VAL A 162 -5.41 -9.27 -7.46
N GLU A 163 -5.18 -10.48 -6.95
CA GLU A 163 -6.06 -11.63 -7.17
C GLU A 163 -7.13 -11.66 -6.08
N LEU A 164 -8.39 -11.63 -6.47
CA LEU A 164 -9.56 -11.81 -5.62
C LEU A 164 -10.25 -13.14 -5.99
N GLU A 165 -10.76 -13.86 -4.98
CA GLU A 165 -11.61 -15.03 -5.19
C GLU A 165 -13.06 -14.60 -4.91
N GLN A 166 -13.95 -14.83 -5.87
CA GLN A 166 -15.36 -14.47 -5.75
C GLN A 166 -16.08 -15.42 -4.78
N GLU A 167 -16.92 -14.83 -3.95
CA GLU A 167 -17.84 -15.55 -3.06
C GLU A 167 -18.77 -16.43 -3.92
N ASP A 168 -19.03 -17.67 -3.48
CA ASP A 168 -19.81 -18.70 -4.18
C ASP A 168 -19.17 -19.40 -5.38
N THR A 169 -18.62 -18.66 -6.35
CA THR A 169 -18.13 -19.27 -7.60
C THR A 169 -16.70 -19.78 -7.50
N ARG A 170 -15.91 -19.23 -6.57
CA ARG A 170 -14.45 -19.40 -6.48
C ARG A 170 -13.71 -18.99 -7.76
N GLU A 171 -14.36 -18.24 -8.64
CA GLU A 171 -13.71 -17.68 -9.81
C GLU A 171 -12.72 -16.61 -9.39
N LYS A 172 -11.58 -16.58 -10.08
CA LYS A 172 -10.51 -15.62 -9.82
C LYS A 172 -10.76 -14.36 -10.63
N LEU A 173 -10.69 -13.22 -9.96
CA LEU A 173 -10.72 -11.89 -10.54
C LEU A 173 -9.36 -11.23 -10.33
N TYR A 174 -8.80 -10.66 -11.38
CA TYR A 174 -7.52 -9.95 -11.33
C TYR A 174 -7.79 -8.47 -11.54
N LEU A 175 -7.53 -7.66 -10.51
CA LEU A 175 -7.76 -6.22 -10.53
C LEU A 175 -6.46 -5.46 -10.32
N ASN A 176 -6.38 -4.28 -10.92
CA ASN A 176 -5.26 -3.37 -10.79
C ASN A 176 -5.67 -2.16 -9.94
N THR A 177 -4.70 -1.52 -9.29
CA THR A 177 -4.88 -0.16 -8.77
C THR A 177 -5.25 0.78 -9.92
N TYR A 178 -6.33 1.56 -9.71
CA TYR A 178 -6.76 2.59 -10.65
C TYR A 178 -5.91 3.85 -10.48
N ASP A 179 -5.82 4.37 -9.25
CA ASP A 179 -4.84 5.39 -8.89
C ASP A 179 -3.57 4.70 -8.40
N HIS A 180 -2.43 5.00 -9.02
CA HIS A 180 -1.18 4.32 -8.72
C HIS A 180 -0.58 4.79 -7.38
N PRO A 181 -0.33 3.89 -6.43
CA PRO A 181 0.54 4.19 -5.30
C PRO A 181 1.97 4.43 -5.79
N SER A 182 2.79 5.07 -4.96
CA SER A 182 4.14 5.45 -5.33
C SER A 182 5.15 5.27 -4.20
N ILE A 183 6.40 5.07 -4.60
CA ILE A 183 7.55 5.01 -3.70
C ILE A 183 8.44 6.21 -3.98
N ARG A 184 8.63 7.07 -2.99
CA ARG A 184 9.55 8.21 -3.07
C ARG A 184 10.89 7.84 -2.45
N VAL A 185 11.92 7.66 -3.28
CA VAL A 185 13.30 7.41 -2.85
C VAL A 185 13.97 8.74 -2.56
N LEU A 186 14.42 8.94 -1.33
CA LEU A 186 15.15 10.13 -0.90
C LEU A 186 16.62 10.10 -1.36
N ALA A 187 17.17 11.28 -1.63
CA ALA A 187 18.60 11.47 -1.70
C ALA A 187 19.20 11.26 -0.30
N VAL A 188 20.28 10.47 -0.23
CA VAL A 188 21.01 10.18 1.00
C VAL A 188 22.38 10.84 0.94
#